data_AF-A0A1G6Y7I8-F1
#
_entry.id   AF-A0A1G6Y7I8-F1
#
_cell.length_a   1.000
_cell.length_b   1.000
_cell.length_c   1.000
_cell.angle_alpha   90.00
_cell.angle_beta   90.00
_cell.angle_gamma   90.00
#
_symmetry.space_group_name_H-M   'P 1'
#
loop_
_entity.id
_entity.type
_entity.pdbx_description
1 polymer ?
#
loop_
_entity_poly.entity_id
_entity_poly.type
_entity_poly.pdbx_seq_one_letter_code
_entity_poly.pdbx_strand_id
1 'polypeptide(L)'
;MAKYADFFPVDPSSGANKNNRRAHVSSMSECQACVARRRRFRLPVFRMPVSSRSGAFWLVLALLALMSLIAAPRAHAQTPAPLAEWQYSVGIPLQKMFEGEPPTWQIRLGAAGSVRPRYDGANDYYLLAGPTIDIRYRDLAFFSTGEGLGWNAIFTDHWRAGLALTYDLGRREKKDHDHLAGMGNIGMAAETKIFAEYVVSKSFPMVIRANIRRQFGGANGWVGDVGAYMPLPGSSEKFFWFVGPAVTFADSAYMNRWFGVTAEQSARSGYPQHRAGAGIKSYGGGISAMWFFNKHWFATADFGVAALVGDARNSPVVQRTTNLTGDVSVVYQF
;
A
#
# COMPACT_ATOMS: atom_id res chain seq x y z
N MET A 1 4.62 4.25 15.48
CA MET A 1 5.46 3.22 14.83
C MET A 1 6.80 2.93 15.53
N ALA A 2 6.94 3.26 16.83
CA ALA A 2 8.22 3.10 17.56
C ALA A 2 8.53 1.67 18.08
N LYS A 3 7.55 0.75 18.12
CA LYS A 3 7.69 -0.52 18.86
C LYS A 3 8.04 -1.76 18.01
N TYR A 4 8.36 -1.60 16.73
CA TYR A 4 8.83 -2.71 15.89
C TYR A 4 10.28 -3.13 16.18
N ALA A 5 11.02 -2.33 16.96
CA ALA A 5 12.46 -2.47 17.17
C ALA A 5 12.88 -3.56 18.18
N ASP A 6 11.98 -3.96 19.07
CA ASP A 6 12.32 -4.79 20.24
C ASP A 6 12.38 -6.30 19.92
N PHE A 7 12.43 -6.68 18.65
CA PHE A 7 12.20 -8.05 18.20
C PHE A 7 13.41 -8.97 18.15
N PHE A 8 14.60 -8.46 18.49
CA PHE A 8 15.82 -9.27 18.54
C PHE A 8 16.54 -9.04 19.86
N PRO A 9 16.56 -10.04 20.77
CA PRO A 9 17.36 -9.94 21.99
C PRO A 9 18.84 -9.91 21.59
N VAL A 10 19.46 -8.74 21.71
CA VAL A 10 20.90 -8.66 21.99
C VAL A 10 21.03 -9.05 23.45
N ASP A 11 21.70 -10.15 23.75
CA ASP A 11 22.02 -10.59 25.10
C ASP A 11 23.05 -9.62 25.73
N PRO A 12 22.78 -9.08 26.95
CA PRO A 12 23.86 -8.71 27.84
C PRO A 12 23.53 -9.18 29.26
N SER A 13 23.78 -10.44 29.56
CA SER A 13 24.15 -10.87 30.91
C SER A 13 25.70 -10.89 30.98
N SER A 14 26.41 -10.35 31.97
CA SER A 14 26.10 -10.13 33.37
C SER A 14 27.15 -9.18 34.00
N GLY A 15 26.82 -8.48 35.08
CA GLY A 15 27.85 -7.83 35.92
C GLY A 15 27.34 -6.71 36.81
N ALA A 16 26.88 -7.07 38.00
CA ALA A 16 26.30 -6.21 39.04
C ALA A 16 27.24 -5.11 39.59
N ASN A 17 26.69 -3.98 40.07
CA ASN A 17 27.01 -3.50 41.43
C ASN A 17 25.99 -2.49 42.00
N LYS A 18 25.77 -2.63 43.31
CA LYS A 18 24.98 -1.81 44.24
C LYS A 18 25.59 -0.41 44.41
N ASN A 19 24.76 0.62 44.66
CA ASN A 19 24.76 1.42 45.91
C ASN A 19 24.13 2.84 45.78
N ASN A 20 23.11 3.08 46.63
CA ASN A 20 23.05 4.14 47.65
C ASN A 20 22.26 5.46 47.45
N ARG A 21 21.59 5.83 48.56
CA ARG A 21 21.00 7.11 49.06
C ARG A 21 19.55 7.41 48.66
N ARG A 22 18.55 7.19 49.54
CA ARG A 22 18.08 8.04 50.68
C ARG A 22 17.96 9.52 50.28
N ALA A 23 16.77 10.09 50.11
CA ALA A 23 15.69 10.43 51.05
C ALA A 23 15.65 11.96 51.23
N HIS A 24 14.53 12.60 50.86
CA HIS A 24 14.09 13.84 51.47
C HIS A 24 12.56 13.95 51.38
N VAL A 25 11.95 14.06 52.55
CA VAL A 25 10.55 14.36 52.84
C VAL A 25 10.52 15.79 53.41
N SER A 26 9.50 16.57 53.08
CA SER A 26 8.86 17.66 53.87
C SER A 26 7.74 18.28 53.01
N SER A 27 6.46 17.96 53.23
CA SER A 27 5.46 18.66 54.08
C SER A 27 5.05 20.05 53.55
N MET A 28 3.78 20.27 53.17
CA MET A 28 2.71 20.95 53.97
C MET A 28 3.13 22.36 54.43
N SER A 29 2.36 23.46 54.33
CA SER A 29 0.93 23.74 54.12
C SER A 29 0.76 25.28 54.06
N GLU A 30 -0.43 25.74 53.69
CA GLU A 30 -1.06 27.04 54.05
C GLU A 30 -0.48 28.35 53.47
N CYS A 31 -1.32 29.14 52.78
CA CYS A 31 -2.09 30.20 53.44
C CYS A 31 -3.04 30.90 52.44
N GLN A 32 -4.33 30.93 52.80
CA GLN A 32 -5.38 31.70 52.13
C GLN A 32 -5.39 33.16 52.58
N ALA A 33 -5.91 34.00 51.69
CA ALA A 33 -6.52 35.32 51.92
C ALA A 33 -5.59 36.55 52.04
N CYS A 34 -5.66 37.42 51.02
CA CYS A 34 -5.85 38.85 51.29
C CYS A 34 -6.57 39.55 50.12
N VAL A 35 -7.56 40.35 50.49
CA VAL A 35 -8.60 40.97 49.66
C VAL A 35 -8.16 42.37 49.17
N ALA A 36 -8.58 42.69 47.94
CA ALA A 36 -8.81 44.01 47.35
C ALA A 36 -7.68 45.06 47.28
N ARG A 37 -7.24 45.33 46.03
CA ARG A 37 -7.01 46.71 45.57
C ARG A 37 -7.34 46.84 44.08
N ARG A 38 -8.46 47.50 43.78
CA ARG A 38 -8.80 47.96 42.43
C ARG A 38 -7.80 49.05 42.02
N ARG A 39 -6.98 48.79 41.00
CA ARG A 39 -6.35 49.83 40.17
C ARG A 39 -6.73 49.58 38.71
N ARG A 40 -7.47 50.51 38.12
CA ARG A 40 -7.74 50.54 36.68
C ARG A 40 -6.42 50.80 35.96
N PHE A 41 -5.82 49.75 35.40
CA PHE A 41 -4.75 49.87 34.42
C PHE A 41 -5.39 49.82 33.02
N ARG A 42 -5.30 50.93 32.28
CA ARG A 42 -5.64 50.96 30.85
C ARG A 42 -4.55 50.17 30.12
N LEU A 43 -4.94 49.11 29.42
CA LEU A 43 -4.08 48.36 28.50
C LEU A 43 -3.75 49.22 27.28
N PRO A 44 -2.49 49.28 26.82
CA PRO A 44 -2.20 49.73 25.46
C PRO A 44 -2.70 48.67 24.47
N VAL A 45 -3.59 49.06 23.58
CA VAL A 45 -4.05 48.23 22.45
C VAL A 45 -2.90 48.10 21.46
N PHE A 46 -2.19 46.98 21.53
CA PHE A 46 -1.20 46.61 20.52
C PHE A 46 -1.97 46.13 19.28
N ARG A 47 -2.12 47.00 18.27
CA ARG A 47 -2.61 46.61 16.95
C ARG A 47 -1.53 45.73 16.29
N MET A 48 -1.81 44.43 16.15
CA MET A 48 -1.04 43.57 15.27
C MET A 48 -1.32 43.96 13.80
N PRO A 49 -0.30 44.09 12.94
CA PRO A 49 -0.52 44.19 11.51
C PRO A 49 -0.98 42.81 11.00
N VAL A 50 -2.23 42.73 10.57
CA VAL A 50 -2.74 41.59 9.79
C VAL A 50 -2.06 41.66 8.41
N SER A 51 -0.92 40.99 8.26
CA SER A 51 -0.29 40.85 6.95
C SER A 51 -1.17 39.94 6.09
N SER A 52 -1.70 40.46 4.99
CA SER A 52 -2.48 39.70 4.02
C SER A 52 -1.60 38.69 3.28
N ARG A 53 -1.43 37.50 3.84
CA ARG A 53 -0.82 36.35 3.15
C ARG A 53 -1.85 35.26 2.80
N SER A 54 -3.14 35.58 2.84
CA SER A 54 -4.22 34.64 2.51
C SER A 54 -4.31 34.36 1.01
N GLY A 55 -4.05 35.36 0.16
CA GLY A 55 -4.20 35.22 -1.30
C GLY A 55 -3.20 34.27 -1.94
N ALA A 56 -1.95 34.28 -1.47
CA ALA A 56 -0.88 33.41 -2.00
C ALA A 56 -1.13 31.94 -1.68
N PHE A 57 -1.71 31.63 -0.51
CA PHE A 57 -2.06 30.26 -0.13
C PHE A 57 -3.18 29.69 -1.01
N TRP A 58 -4.23 30.48 -1.28
CA TRP A 58 -5.31 30.09 -2.18
C TRP A 58 -4.87 30.00 -3.64
N LEU A 59 -3.95 30.86 -4.08
CA LEU A 59 -3.35 30.80 -5.41
C LEU A 59 -2.47 29.55 -5.60
N VAL A 60 -1.69 29.16 -4.60
CA VAL A 60 -0.88 27.92 -4.64
C VAL A 60 -1.77 26.69 -4.65
N LEU A 61 -2.84 26.66 -3.84
CA LEU A 61 -3.84 25.57 -3.88
C LEU A 61 -4.57 25.49 -5.22
N ALA A 62 -4.95 26.64 -5.79
CA ALA A 62 -5.59 26.69 -7.10
C ALA A 62 -4.64 26.27 -8.23
N LEU A 63 -3.36 26.65 -8.17
CA LEU A 63 -2.32 26.22 -9.11
C LEU A 63 -2.00 24.72 -8.97
N LEU A 64 -1.99 24.17 -7.75
CA LEU A 64 -1.85 22.74 -7.52
C LEU A 64 -3.08 21.95 -8.02
N ALA A 65 -4.29 22.49 -7.85
CA ALA A 65 -5.53 21.91 -8.39
C ALA A 65 -5.60 22.03 -9.93
N LEU A 66 -5.06 23.12 -10.50
CA LEU A 66 -4.98 23.29 -11.95
C LEU A 66 -3.90 22.39 -12.56
N MET A 67 -2.74 22.23 -11.89
CA MET A 67 -1.72 21.27 -12.30
C MET A 67 -2.20 19.82 -12.18
N SER A 68 -3.01 19.47 -11.18
CA SER A 68 -3.61 18.13 -11.09
C SER A 68 -4.63 17.88 -12.21
N LEU A 69 -5.37 18.91 -12.64
CA LEU A 69 -6.26 18.83 -13.80
C LEU A 69 -5.49 18.75 -15.14
N ILE A 70 -4.31 19.36 -15.26
CA ILE A 70 -3.48 19.31 -16.49
C ILE A 70 -2.65 18.01 -16.57
N ALA A 71 -2.30 17.39 -15.44
CA ALA A 71 -1.62 16.09 -15.38
C ALA A 71 -2.58 14.88 -15.53
N ALA A 72 -3.88 15.10 -15.43
CA ALA A 72 -4.92 14.07 -15.50
C ALA A 72 -4.90 13.14 -16.74
N PRO A 73 -4.45 13.54 -17.95
CA PRO A 73 -4.45 12.61 -19.09
C PRO A 73 -3.37 11.52 -19.01
N ARG A 74 -2.41 11.63 -18.06
CA ARG A 74 -1.32 10.66 -17.88
C ARG A 74 -1.21 10.13 -16.45
N ALA A 75 -2.20 10.39 -15.61
CA ALA A 75 -2.31 9.74 -14.32
C ALA A 75 -2.78 8.29 -14.53
N HIS A 76 -1.83 7.39 -14.84
CA HIS A 76 -2.07 5.95 -14.82
C HIS A 76 -2.07 5.48 -13.36
N ALA A 77 -3.18 5.69 -12.65
CA ALA A 77 -3.40 5.04 -11.37
C ALA A 77 -3.39 3.51 -11.60
N GLN A 78 -2.64 2.75 -10.79
CA GLN A 78 -2.18 1.40 -11.09
C GLN A 78 -3.10 0.29 -10.55
N THR A 79 -3.43 -0.68 -11.42
CA THR A 79 -3.50 -2.14 -11.18
C THR A 79 -3.86 -2.82 -12.52
N PRO A 80 -3.42 -4.06 -12.81
CA PRO A 80 -2.62 -4.95 -11.99
C PRO A 80 -1.11 -4.72 -12.22
N ALA A 81 -0.34 -4.78 -11.14
CA ALA A 81 1.11 -4.92 -11.16
C ALA A 81 1.46 -6.31 -10.60
N PRO A 82 2.59 -6.92 -10.98
CA PRO A 82 3.11 -8.13 -10.34
C PRO A 82 3.51 -7.98 -8.86
N LEU A 83 3.18 -6.86 -8.20
CA LEU A 83 3.34 -6.70 -6.76
C LEU A 83 2.40 -7.67 -6.05
N ALA A 84 2.87 -8.22 -4.94
CA ALA A 84 2.02 -9.04 -4.11
C ALA A 84 0.97 -8.16 -3.44
N GLU A 85 -0.30 -8.60 -3.44
CA GLU A 85 -1.44 -7.85 -2.90
C GLU A 85 -1.25 -7.37 -1.45
N TRP A 86 -0.47 -8.10 -0.65
CA TRP A 86 -0.19 -7.72 0.73
C TRP A 86 0.65 -6.45 0.86
N GLN A 87 1.42 -6.07 -0.17
CA GLN A 87 2.29 -4.89 -0.16
C GLN A 87 1.47 -3.58 -0.09
N TYR A 88 0.27 -3.54 -0.67
CA TYR A 88 -0.58 -2.34 -0.67
C TYR A 88 -1.07 -1.90 0.72
N SER A 89 -1.07 -2.80 1.69
CA SER A 89 -1.52 -2.51 3.06
C SER A 89 -0.52 -2.97 4.11
N VAL A 90 0.73 -3.16 3.70
CA VAL A 90 1.77 -3.68 4.57
C VAL A 90 1.89 -2.82 5.82
N GLY A 91 2.09 -3.47 6.97
CA GLY A 91 2.20 -2.79 8.26
C GLY A 91 0.89 -2.27 8.86
N ILE A 92 -0.21 -2.10 8.10
CA ILE A 92 -1.47 -1.58 8.66
C ILE A 92 -2.06 -2.50 9.74
N PRO A 93 -2.21 -3.83 9.54
CA PRO A 93 -2.72 -4.72 10.58
C PRO A 93 -1.81 -4.75 11.81
N LEU A 94 -0.50 -4.63 11.58
CA LEU A 94 0.50 -4.63 12.65
C LEU A 94 0.47 -3.32 13.45
N GLN A 95 0.20 -2.18 12.82
CA GLN A 95 0.07 -0.90 13.50
C GLN A 95 -1.00 -0.99 14.60
N LYS A 96 -2.17 -1.56 14.28
CA LYS A 96 -3.22 -1.76 15.28
C LYS A 96 -2.76 -2.66 16.43
N MET A 97 -2.13 -3.80 16.11
CA MET A 97 -1.64 -4.74 17.13
C MET A 97 -0.60 -4.13 18.08
N PHE A 98 0.33 -3.31 17.58
CA PHE A 98 1.46 -2.78 18.35
C PHE A 98 1.22 -1.40 18.97
N GLU A 99 0.40 -0.56 18.33
CA GLU A 99 0.16 0.82 18.73
C GLU A 99 -1.24 1.03 19.30
N GLY A 100 -2.15 0.07 19.12
CA GLY A 100 -3.54 0.14 19.58
C GLY A 100 -4.45 0.81 18.55
N GLU A 101 -5.51 1.45 19.05
CA GLU A 101 -6.52 2.07 18.18
C GLU A 101 -5.92 3.22 17.37
N PRO A 102 -6.05 3.20 16.03
CA PRO A 102 -5.52 4.26 15.19
C PRO A 102 -6.29 5.57 15.37
N PRO A 103 -5.70 6.70 14.96
CA PRO A 103 -6.40 7.97 14.95
C PRO A 103 -7.63 7.92 14.05
N THR A 104 -8.60 8.78 14.34
CA THR A 104 -9.87 8.84 13.60
C THR A 104 -9.66 9.05 12.10
N TRP A 105 -8.69 9.89 11.74
CA TRP A 105 -8.27 10.12 10.37
C TRP A 105 -6.78 9.83 10.24
N GLN A 106 -6.44 9.07 9.22
CA GLN A 106 -5.08 8.97 8.71
C GLN A 106 -5.12 9.42 7.26
N ILE A 107 -4.41 10.49 6.94
CA ILE A 107 -4.34 11.02 5.59
C ILE A 107 -2.86 11.02 5.21
N ARG A 108 -2.59 10.37 4.08
CA ARG A 108 -1.25 10.26 3.51
C ARG A 108 -1.33 10.63 2.05
N LEU A 109 -0.47 11.54 1.63
CA LEU A 109 -0.42 12.06 0.26
C LEU A 109 1.04 12.10 -0.20
N GLY A 110 1.30 11.62 -1.41
CA GLY A 110 2.64 11.58 -1.93
C GLY A 110 2.70 11.43 -3.44
N ALA A 111 3.88 11.13 -3.93
CA ALA A 111 4.12 10.73 -5.31
C ALA A 111 4.88 9.41 -5.32
N ALA A 112 4.55 8.55 -6.28
CA ALA A 112 5.16 7.25 -6.49
C ALA A 112 5.64 7.10 -7.93
N GLY A 113 6.70 6.33 -8.11
CA GLY A 113 7.24 5.90 -9.39
C GLY A 113 7.41 4.39 -9.39
N SER A 114 6.91 3.72 -10.44
CA SER A 114 6.90 2.26 -10.53
C SER A 114 7.43 1.79 -11.88
N VAL A 115 8.20 0.69 -11.86
CA VAL A 115 8.68 -0.02 -13.04
C VAL A 115 8.09 -1.42 -13.02
N ARG A 116 7.33 -1.77 -14.06
CA ARG A 116 6.62 -3.06 -14.15
C ARG A 116 6.52 -3.53 -15.61
N PRO A 117 6.32 -4.85 -15.84
CA PRO A 117 6.10 -5.35 -17.19
C PRO A 117 4.80 -4.80 -17.78
N ARG A 118 4.72 -4.72 -19.11
CA ARG A 118 3.51 -4.31 -19.85
C ARG A 118 2.27 -5.13 -19.49
N TYR A 119 2.48 -6.41 -19.23
CA TYR A 119 1.51 -7.40 -18.77
C TYR A 119 2.27 -8.58 -18.14
N ASP A 120 1.56 -9.45 -17.40
CA ASP A 120 2.15 -10.67 -16.85
C ASP A 120 2.70 -11.55 -17.97
N GLY A 121 4.02 -11.75 -17.98
CA GLY A 121 4.72 -12.52 -19.00
C GLY A 121 5.47 -11.67 -20.05
N ALA A 122 5.33 -10.34 -20.03
CA ALA A 122 6.04 -9.48 -20.98
C ALA A 122 7.55 -9.41 -20.69
N ASN A 123 8.35 -9.21 -21.74
CA ASN A 123 9.76 -8.84 -21.60
C ASN A 123 9.97 -7.31 -21.55
N ASP A 124 9.01 -6.53 -22.05
CA ASP A 124 9.05 -5.06 -22.06
C ASP A 124 8.52 -4.48 -20.74
N TYR A 125 9.23 -3.48 -20.24
CA TYR A 125 8.95 -2.79 -18.99
C TYR A 125 8.67 -1.33 -19.27
N TYR A 126 7.79 -0.74 -18.47
CA TYR A 126 7.50 0.67 -18.57
C TYR A 126 7.47 1.33 -17.21
N LEU A 127 7.87 2.59 -17.19
CA LEU A 127 7.84 3.43 -16.02
C LEU A 127 6.49 4.15 -15.92
N LEU A 128 5.95 4.16 -14.72
CA LEU A 128 4.79 4.95 -14.33
C LEU A 128 5.18 5.88 -13.21
N ALA A 129 4.55 7.05 -13.18
CA ALA A 129 4.61 7.95 -12.06
C ALA A 129 3.23 8.55 -11.82
N GLY A 130 2.90 8.79 -10.57
CA GLY A 130 1.60 9.34 -10.21
C GLY A 130 1.52 9.72 -8.74
N PRO A 131 0.43 10.39 -8.35
CA PRO A 131 0.17 10.61 -6.94
C PRO A 131 -0.14 9.28 -6.24
N THR A 132 0.28 9.17 -4.98
CA THR A 132 -0.20 8.13 -4.06
C THR A 132 -1.06 8.80 -2.99
N ILE A 133 -2.24 8.25 -2.76
CA ILE A 133 -3.24 8.77 -1.82
C ILE A 133 -3.66 7.60 -0.94
N ASP A 134 -3.58 7.76 0.37
CA ASP A 134 -4.07 6.80 1.35
C ASP A 134 -4.82 7.54 2.45
N ILE A 135 -6.13 7.34 2.51
CA ILE A 135 -7.05 7.95 3.46
C ILE A 135 -7.74 6.83 4.22
N ARG A 136 -7.63 6.83 5.55
CA ARG A 136 -8.26 5.82 6.41
C ARG A 136 -9.07 6.50 7.50
N TYR A 137 -10.26 5.97 7.76
CA TYR A 137 -11.20 6.46 8.74
C TYR A 137 -11.52 5.38 9.77
N ARG A 138 -11.08 5.60 11.04
CA ARG A 138 -11.37 4.76 12.21
C ARG A 138 -11.17 3.25 12.01
N ASP A 139 -10.21 2.83 11.19
CA ASP A 139 -10.07 1.44 10.72
C ASP A 139 -11.33 0.82 10.09
N LEU A 140 -12.34 1.63 9.82
CA LEU A 140 -13.62 1.21 9.26
C LEU A 140 -13.58 1.32 7.74
N ALA A 141 -13.24 2.49 7.21
CA ALA A 141 -13.23 2.73 5.78
C ALA A 141 -11.85 3.22 5.32
N PHE A 142 -11.50 2.91 4.08
CA PHE A 142 -10.27 3.37 3.48
C PHE A 142 -10.46 3.69 1.99
N PHE A 143 -9.67 4.64 1.52
CA PHE A 143 -9.45 4.92 0.11
C PHE A 143 -7.94 4.97 -0.12
N SER A 144 -7.44 4.06 -0.94
CA SER A 144 -6.02 3.99 -1.29
C SER A 144 -5.88 3.85 -2.81
N THR A 145 -4.87 4.48 -3.39
CA THR A 145 -4.54 4.30 -4.82
C THR A 145 -4.18 2.85 -5.15
N GLY A 146 -3.64 2.09 -4.18
CA GLY A 146 -3.30 0.68 -4.33
C GLY A 146 -4.42 -0.26 -3.89
N GLU A 147 -5.03 -0.03 -2.71
CA GLU A 147 -6.06 -0.96 -2.20
C GLU A 147 -7.47 -0.72 -2.76
N GLY A 148 -7.70 0.43 -3.38
CA GLY A 148 -9.02 0.90 -3.81
C GLY A 148 -9.84 1.53 -2.69
N LEU A 149 -11.16 1.57 -2.88
CA LEU A 149 -12.13 2.07 -1.90
C LEU A 149 -12.71 0.87 -1.13
N GLY A 150 -12.52 0.81 0.18
CA GLY A 150 -12.98 -0.32 0.96
C GLY A 150 -13.55 -0.01 2.34
N TRP A 151 -14.18 -1.05 2.88
CA TRP A 151 -14.83 -1.07 4.18
C TRP A 151 -14.46 -2.37 4.91
N ASN A 152 -13.82 -2.23 6.06
CA ASN A 152 -13.56 -3.29 7.03
C ASN A 152 -14.85 -3.61 7.82
N ALA A 153 -15.34 -4.83 7.67
CA ALA A 153 -16.42 -5.39 8.49
C ALA A 153 -15.89 -5.93 9.83
N ILE A 154 -14.64 -6.41 9.83
CA ILE A 154 -13.93 -6.91 11.01
C ILE A 154 -12.60 -6.16 11.11
N PHE A 155 -12.29 -5.60 12.28
CA PHE A 155 -11.07 -4.83 12.54
C PHE A 155 -10.64 -4.94 14.01
N THR A 156 -10.31 -6.17 14.43
CA THR A 156 -9.76 -6.47 15.76
C THR A 156 -8.23 -6.49 15.75
N ASP A 157 -7.60 -6.71 16.92
CA ASP A 157 -6.14 -6.81 17.02
C ASP A 157 -5.53 -7.91 16.14
N HIS A 158 -6.26 -9.00 15.88
CA HIS A 158 -5.77 -10.14 15.10
C HIS A 158 -6.44 -10.25 13.73
N TRP A 159 -7.65 -9.74 13.55
CA TRP A 159 -8.43 -9.94 12.33
C TRP A 159 -8.76 -8.62 11.66
N ARG A 160 -8.46 -8.54 10.36
CA ARG A 160 -9.02 -7.50 9.48
C ARG A 160 -9.69 -8.17 8.29
N ALA A 161 -10.98 -7.92 8.08
CA ALA A 161 -11.69 -8.46 6.93
C ALA A 161 -12.73 -7.47 6.41
N GLY A 162 -12.96 -7.47 5.10
CA GLY A 162 -13.81 -6.47 4.49
C GLY A 162 -14.01 -6.64 3.00
N LEU A 163 -14.64 -5.61 2.43
CA LEU A 163 -14.91 -5.46 1.01
C LEU A 163 -14.14 -4.27 0.46
N ALA A 164 -13.74 -4.31 -0.80
CA ALA A 164 -13.22 -3.15 -1.50
C ALA A 164 -13.63 -3.15 -2.98
N LEU A 165 -13.59 -1.97 -3.58
CA LEU A 165 -13.70 -1.74 -5.01
C LEU A 165 -12.32 -1.33 -5.53
N THR A 166 -11.78 -2.14 -6.45
CA THR A 166 -10.53 -1.90 -7.16
C THR A 166 -10.79 -1.85 -8.66
N TYR A 167 -9.73 -1.74 -9.47
CA TYR A 167 -9.85 -1.69 -10.92
C TYR A 167 -8.65 -2.40 -11.56
N ASP A 168 -8.81 -2.79 -12.81
CA ASP A 168 -7.76 -3.37 -13.66
C ASP A 168 -7.71 -2.53 -14.94
N LEU A 169 -6.54 -2.03 -15.33
CA LEU A 169 -6.38 -1.21 -16.54
C LEU A 169 -6.43 -2.01 -17.85
N GLY A 170 -6.34 -3.34 -17.75
CA GLY A 170 -6.29 -4.29 -18.85
C GLY A 170 -4.94 -4.30 -19.57
N ARG A 171 -4.96 -4.83 -20.80
CA ARG A 171 -3.81 -4.96 -21.69
C ARG A 171 -4.16 -4.34 -23.04
N ARG A 172 -3.36 -3.38 -23.49
CA ARG A 172 -3.53 -2.74 -24.79
C ARG A 172 -2.53 -3.31 -25.77
N GLU A 173 -3.02 -3.90 -26.86
CA GLU A 173 -2.21 -4.47 -27.93
C GLU A 173 -1.16 -3.49 -28.46
N LYS A 174 -1.58 -2.25 -28.73
CA LYS A 174 -0.70 -1.17 -29.22
C LYS A 174 0.49 -0.81 -28.31
N LYS A 175 0.53 -1.30 -27.07
CA LYS A 175 1.63 -1.03 -26.13
C LYS A 175 2.77 -2.04 -26.20
N ASP A 176 2.55 -3.16 -26.87
CA ASP A 176 3.56 -4.16 -27.20
C ASP A 176 3.14 -4.81 -28.53
N HIS A 177 3.12 -4.00 -29.59
CA HIS A 177 2.53 -4.42 -30.87
C HIS A 177 3.32 -5.57 -31.51
N ASP A 178 4.64 -5.58 -31.36
CA ASP A 178 5.51 -6.59 -31.95
C ASP A 178 5.16 -8.01 -31.49
N HIS A 179 4.65 -8.15 -30.25
CA HIS A 179 4.26 -9.44 -29.67
C HIS A 179 2.74 -9.62 -29.50
N LEU A 180 1.95 -8.55 -29.49
CA LEU A 180 0.51 -8.63 -29.28
C LEU A 180 -0.33 -8.43 -30.54
N ALA A 181 0.31 -8.23 -31.71
CA ALA A 181 -0.40 -8.07 -32.98
C ALA A 181 -1.42 -9.19 -33.23
N GLY A 182 -2.68 -8.83 -33.44
CA GLY A 182 -3.78 -9.76 -33.69
C GLY A 182 -4.44 -10.35 -32.43
N MET A 183 -3.89 -10.10 -31.24
CA MET A 183 -4.44 -10.57 -29.96
C MET A 183 -5.61 -9.73 -29.45
N GLY A 184 -5.76 -8.49 -29.91
CA GLY A 184 -6.79 -7.59 -29.42
C GLY A 184 -6.50 -7.02 -28.03
N ASN A 185 -7.36 -6.10 -27.61
CA ASN A 185 -7.27 -5.47 -26.31
C ASN A 185 -8.01 -6.27 -25.23
N ILE A 186 -7.44 -6.30 -24.03
CA ILE A 186 -8.15 -6.56 -22.78
C ILE A 186 -8.55 -5.19 -22.23
N GLY A 187 -9.86 -4.95 -22.12
CA GLY A 187 -10.39 -3.68 -21.60
C GLY A 187 -10.06 -3.48 -20.12
N MET A 188 -10.34 -2.28 -19.62
CA MET A 188 -10.34 -2.06 -18.18
C MET A 188 -11.47 -2.85 -17.52
N ALA A 189 -11.30 -3.20 -16.25
CA ALA A 189 -12.32 -3.83 -15.43
C ALA A 189 -12.47 -3.07 -14.10
N ALA A 190 -13.69 -2.98 -13.60
CA ALA A 190 -13.90 -2.71 -12.19
C ALA A 190 -13.83 -4.04 -11.43
N GLU A 191 -13.29 -4.06 -10.22
CA GLU A 191 -13.20 -5.28 -9.44
C GLU A 191 -13.85 -5.12 -8.07
N THR A 192 -14.60 -6.13 -7.65
CA THR A 192 -15.06 -6.24 -6.26
C THR A 192 -14.15 -7.21 -5.53
N LYS A 193 -13.52 -6.76 -4.45
CA LYS A 193 -12.57 -7.50 -3.63
C LYS A 193 -13.22 -7.88 -2.31
N ILE A 194 -13.07 -9.13 -1.91
CA ILE A 194 -13.29 -9.60 -0.53
C ILE A 194 -11.92 -9.99 0.01
N PHE A 195 -11.56 -9.50 1.19
CA PHE A 195 -10.27 -9.79 1.80
C PHE A 195 -10.40 -10.13 3.28
N ALA A 196 -9.45 -10.93 3.75
CA ALA A 196 -9.25 -11.26 5.14
C ALA A 196 -7.76 -11.32 5.46
N GLU A 197 -7.41 -10.87 6.64
CA GLU A 197 -6.07 -10.83 7.17
C GLU A 197 -6.08 -11.28 8.62
N TYR A 198 -5.08 -12.07 8.96
CA TYR A 198 -4.88 -12.60 10.28
C TYR A 198 -3.45 -12.31 10.74
N VAL A 199 -3.32 -11.55 11.82
CA VAL A 199 -2.05 -11.34 12.50
C VAL A 199 -1.87 -12.45 13.52
N VAL A 200 -0.78 -13.22 13.40
CA VAL A 200 -0.60 -14.46 14.18
C VAL A 200 -0.47 -14.16 15.68
N SER A 201 0.44 -13.27 16.08
CA SER A 201 0.56 -12.81 17.46
C SER A 201 1.52 -11.62 17.58
N LYS A 202 1.58 -11.02 18.79
CA LYS A 202 2.61 -10.02 19.12
C LYS A 202 4.02 -10.57 19.15
N SER A 203 4.21 -11.83 19.54
CA SER A 203 5.52 -12.51 19.63
C SER A 203 5.99 -13.10 18.30
N PHE A 204 5.09 -13.23 17.33
CA PHE A 204 5.37 -13.68 15.98
C PHE A 204 4.50 -12.87 15.00
N PRO A 205 4.96 -11.66 14.58
CA PRO A 205 4.17 -10.66 13.86
C PRO A 205 4.02 -11.00 12.37
N MET A 206 3.78 -12.27 12.07
CA MET A 206 3.39 -12.70 10.74
C MET A 206 1.93 -12.32 10.49
N VAL A 207 1.67 -11.75 9.32
CA VAL A 207 0.34 -11.51 8.81
C VAL A 207 0.08 -12.48 7.67
N ILE A 208 -1.01 -13.24 7.77
CA ILE A 208 -1.53 -14.09 6.69
C ILE A 208 -2.65 -13.30 6.02
N ARG A 209 -2.63 -13.21 4.70
CA ARG A 209 -3.65 -12.50 3.91
C ARG A 209 -4.22 -13.42 2.85
N ALA A 210 -5.53 -13.37 2.69
CA ALA A 210 -6.25 -13.97 1.58
C ALA A 210 -7.22 -12.94 1.00
N ASN A 211 -7.35 -12.92 -0.33
CA ASN A 211 -8.38 -12.14 -0.97
C ASN A 211 -8.82 -12.76 -2.30
N ILE A 212 -10.03 -12.41 -2.70
CA ILE A 212 -10.62 -12.80 -3.98
C ILE A 212 -11.26 -11.58 -4.63
N ARG A 213 -11.04 -11.43 -5.93
CA ARG A 213 -11.51 -10.32 -6.75
C ARG A 213 -12.33 -10.86 -7.92
N ARG A 214 -13.54 -10.32 -8.08
CA ARG A 214 -14.37 -10.52 -9.26
C ARG A 214 -14.19 -9.35 -10.20
N GLN A 215 -13.77 -9.61 -11.43
CA GLN A 215 -13.64 -8.57 -12.46
C GLN A 215 -14.94 -8.40 -13.26
N PHE A 216 -15.34 -7.16 -13.47
CA PHE A 216 -16.45 -6.75 -14.32
C PHE A 216 -15.90 -5.92 -15.49
N GLY A 217 -15.94 -6.50 -16.70
CA GLY A 217 -15.16 -6.00 -17.83
C GLY A 217 -13.78 -6.65 -17.92
N GLY A 218 -12.93 -6.20 -18.84
CA GLY A 218 -11.59 -6.74 -19.06
C GLY A 218 -11.56 -8.25 -19.30
N ALA A 219 -11.07 -9.01 -18.31
CA ALA A 219 -11.06 -10.47 -18.34
C ALA A 219 -12.36 -11.12 -17.89
N ASN A 220 -13.20 -10.40 -17.15
CA ASN A 220 -14.50 -10.86 -16.70
C ASN A 220 -14.44 -12.24 -16.01
N GLY A 221 -13.40 -12.47 -15.19
CA GLY A 221 -13.19 -13.69 -14.40
C GLY A 221 -13.01 -13.45 -12.91
N TRP A 222 -12.52 -14.46 -12.21
CA TRP A 222 -12.13 -14.42 -10.80
C TRP A 222 -10.61 -14.56 -10.68
N VAL A 223 -10.01 -13.75 -9.81
CA VAL A 223 -8.60 -13.84 -9.42
C VAL A 223 -8.51 -13.73 -7.90
N GLY A 224 -7.60 -14.47 -7.28
CA GLY A 224 -7.41 -14.42 -5.83
C GLY A 224 -5.96 -14.58 -5.46
N ASP A 225 -5.59 -14.04 -4.31
CA ASP A 225 -4.22 -14.09 -3.80
C ASP A 225 -4.22 -14.55 -2.36
N VAL A 226 -3.30 -15.46 -2.05
CA VAL A 226 -2.97 -15.88 -0.69
C VAL A 226 -1.50 -15.57 -0.46
N GLY A 227 -1.19 -14.93 0.65
CA GLY A 227 0.18 -14.60 1.00
C GLY A 227 0.37 -14.51 2.49
N ALA A 228 1.62 -14.40 2.89
CA ALA A 228 2.00 -14.08 4.25
C ALA A 228 3.17 -13.13 4.21
N TYR A 229 3.30 -12.26 5.20
CA TYR A 229 4.47 -11.40 5.35
C TYR A 229 4.78 -11.17 6.82
N MET A 230 6.01 -10.80 7.11
CA MET A 230 6.42 -10.41 8.46
C MET A 230 7.44 -9.28 8.42
N PRO A 231 7.51 -8.44 9.46
CA PRO A 231 8.62 -7.53 9.63
C PRO A 231 9.91 -8.33 9.91
N LEU A 232 11.02 -7.88 9.35
CA LEU A 232 12.31 -8.54 9.49
C LEU A 232 13.27 -7.81 10.46
N PRO A 233 14.33 -8.49 10.93
CA PRO A 233 15.37 -7.90 11.76
C PRO A 233 15.97 -6.62 11.19
N GLY A 234 16.40 -5.73 12.08
CA GLY A 234 16.87 -4.39 11.72
C GLY A 234 15.75 -3.36 11.53
N SER A 235 14.50 -3.75 11.78
CA SER A 235 13.40 -2.80 11.95
C SER A 235 13.63 -1.94 13.20
N SER A 236 13.32 -0.65 13.11
CA SER A 236 13.54 0.41 14.09
C SER A 236 12.39 1.42 14.02
N GLU A 237 12.40 2.45 14.87
CA GLU A 237 11.38 3.52 14.82
C GLU A 237 11.36 4.29 13.50
N LYS A 238 12.51 4.35 12.80
CA LYS A 238 12.67 5.12 11.56
C LYS A 238 12.65 4.27 10.32
N PHE A 239 13.03 3.01 10.41
CA PHE A 239 13.16 2.13 9.25
C PHE A 239 12.60 0.76 9.60
N PHE A 240 11.71 0.23 8.79
CA PHE A 240 11.25 -1.14 8.93
C PHE A 240 10.92 -1.71 7.57
N TRP A 241 11.04 -3.02 7.47
CA TRP A 241 10.91 -3.72 6.21
C TRP A 241 10.30 -5.10 6.41
N PHE A 242 9.58 -5.52 5.38
CA PHE A 242 8.76 -6.72 5.37
C PHE A 242 9.16 -7.59 4.21
N VAL A 243 9.05 -8.90 4.40
CA VAL A 243 9.21 -9.89 3.35
C VAL A 243 8.08 -10.89 3.45
N GLY A 244 7.59 -11.32 2.29
CA GLY A 244 6.47 -12.24 2.26
C GLY A 244 6.27 -12.96 0.93
N PRO A 245 5.98 -14.27 0.93
CA PRO A 245 5.54 -14.97 -0.26
C PRO A 245 4.09 -14.62 -0.61
N ALA A 246 3.73 -14.84 -1.88
CA ALA A 246 2.36 -14.78 -2.38
C ALA A 246 2.13 -15.82 -3.48
N VAL A 247 0.90 -16.31 -3.57
CA VAL A 247 0.42 -17.20 -4.62
C VAL A 247 -0.88 -16.62 -5.17
N THR A 248 -0.95 -16.53 -6.49
CA THR A 248 -2.14 -16.04 -7.20
C THR A 248 -2.82 -17.20 -7.91
N PHE A 249 -4.15 -17.26 -7.75
CA PHE A 249 -5.03 -18.22 -8.39
C PHE A 249 -6.02 -17.48 -9.28
N ALA A 250 -6.50 -18.13 -10.33
CA ALA A 250 -7.47 -17.55 -11.23
C ALA A 250 -8.39 -18.61 -11.83
N ASP A 251 -9.62 -18.21 -12.16
CA ASP A 251 -10.54 -19.06 -12.90
C ASP A 251 -10.20 -19.14 -14.39
N SER A 252 -10.87 -20.04 -15.10
CA SER A 252 -10.61 -20.25 -16.53
C SER A 252 -11.03 -19.04 -17.37
N ALA A 253 -12.00 -18.23 -16.94
CA ALA A 253 -12.39 -17.01 -17.65
C ALA A 253 -11.26 -15.98 -17.62
N TYR A 254 -10.68 -15.72 -16.44
CA TYR A 254 -9.52 -14.85 -16.28
C TYR A 254 -8.31 -15.40 -17.06
N MET A 255 -7.99 -16.68 -16.84
CA MET A 255 -6.81 -17.32 -17.43
C MET A 255 -6.87 -17.34 -18.96
N ASN A 256 -8.02 -17.67 -19.57
CA ASN A 256 -8.16 -17.65 -21.03
C ASN A 256 -8.09 -16.23 -21.62
N ARG A 257 -8.55 -15.20 -20.92
CA ARG A 257 -8.43 -13.83 -21.45
C ARG A 257 -6.98 -13.36 -21.50
N TRP A 258 -6.21 -13.64 -20.45
CA TRP A 258 -4.85 -13.15 -20.30
C TRP A 258 -3.83 -14.01 -21.04
N PHE A 259 -3.99 -15.33 -20.98
CA PHE A 259 -3.01 -16.30 -21.45
C PHE A 259 -3.53 -17.21 -22.56
N GLY A 260 -4.83 -17.19 -22.88
CA GLY A 260 -5.41 -17.97 -23.97
C GLY A 260 -5.19 -17.34 -25.36
N VAL A 261 -5.28 -18.17 -26.38
CA VAL A 261 -5.27 -17.78 -27.80
C VAL A 261 -6.45 -18.47 -28.48
N THR A 262 -7.46 -17.69 -28.90
CA THR A 262 -8.63 -18.23 -29.64
C THR A 262 -8.27 -18.59 -31.07
N ALA A 263 -9.16 -19.30 -31.77
CA ALA A 263 -8.97 -19.63 -33.18
C ALA A 263 -8.80 -18.38 -34.06
N GLU A 264 -9.58 -17.33 -33.80
CA GLU A 264 -9.50 -16.06 -34.52
C GLU A 264 -8.22 -15.31 -34.21
N GLN A 265 -7.76 -15.33 -32.94
CA GLN A 265 -6.48 -14.73 -32.57
C GLN A 265 -5.32 -15.49 -33.21
N SER A 266 -5.37 -16.83 -33.21
CA SER A 266 -4.37 -17.68 -33.86
C SER A 266 -4.24 -17.37 -35.35
N ALA A 267 -5.37 -17.23 -36.05
CA ALA A 267 -5.39 -16.85 -37.47
C ALA A 267 -4.82 -15.45 -37.75
N ARG A 268 -4.97 -14.50 -36.82
CA ARG A 268 -4.47 -13.11 -36.98
C ARG A 268 -3.03 -12.89 -36.53
N SER A 269 -2.58 -13.62 -35.52
CA SER A 269 -1.27 -13.44 -34.87
C SER A 269 -0.22 -14.45 -35.31
N GLY A 270 -0.66 -15.61 -35.82
CA GLY A 270 0.22 -16.75 -36.08
C GLY A 270 0.57 -17.59 -34.85
N TYR A 271 0.12 -17.21 -33.64
CA TYR A 271 0.28 -18.05 -32.46
C TYR A 271 -0.55 -19.33 -32.55
N PRO A 272 -0.06 -20.46 -32.03
CA PRO A 272 -0.88 -21.65 -31.88
C PRO A 272 -2.04 -21.36 -30.91
N GLN A 273 -3.18 -21.98 -31.15
CA GLN A 273 -4.31 -21.93 -30.21
C GLN A 273 -3.86 -22.46 -28.85
N HIS A 274 -4.30 -21.78 -27.79
CA HIS A 274 -3.94 -22.13 -26.42
C HIS A 274 -5.13 -21.92 -25.52
N ARG A 275 -5.44 -22.90 -24.68
CA ARG A 275 -6.50 -22.82 -23.69
C ARG A 275 -5.89 -22.89 -22.31
N ALA A 276 -6.14 -21.87 -21.50
CA ALA A 276 -5.67 -21.83 -20.12
C ALA A 276 -6.79 -22.22 -19.17
N GLY A 277 -6.57 -23.28 -18.39
CA GLY A 277 -7.48 -23.75 -17.35
C GLY A 277 -7.49 -22.85 -16.12
N ALA A 278 -8.44 -23.12 -15.21
CA ALA A 278 -8.43 -22.53 -13.87
C ALA A 278 -7.31 -23.15 -13.02
N GLY A 279 -6.75 -22.40 -12.08
CA GLY A 279 -5.74 -22.92 -11.16
C GLY A 279 -4.79 -21.86 -10.63
N ILE A 280 -3.58 -22.29 -10.26
CA ILE A 280 -2.49 -21.40 -9.85
C ILE A 280 -1.99 -20.66 -11.11
N LYS A 281 -2.05 -19.33 -11.09
CA LYS A 281 -1.49 -18.46 -12.13
C LYS A 281 -0.01 -18.24 -11.91
N SER A 282 0.37 -17.91 -10.68
CA SER A 282 1.73 -17.55 -10.31
C SER A 282 2.03 -17.77 -8.84
N TYR A 283 3.32 -17.96 -8.52
CA TYR A 283 3.83 -17.84 -7.16
C TYR A 283 4.97 -16.82 -7.14
N GLY A 284 5.24 -16.25 -5.99
CA GLY A 284 6.22 -15.18 -5.88
C GLY A 284 6.36 -14.67 -4.47
N GLY A 285 6.86 -13.45 -4.36
CA GLY A 285 7.01 -12.75 -3.10
C GLY A 285 7.47 -11.33 -3.32
N GLY A 286 7.54 -10.59 -2.22
CA GLY A 286 7.94 -9.21 -2.25
C GLY A 286 8.73 -8.80 -1.03
N ILE A 287 9.38 -7.64 -1.17
CA ILE A 287 10.05 -6.90 -0.12
C ILE A 287 9.41 -5.52 -0.10
N SER A 288 9.03 -5.04 1.08
CA SER A 288 8.50 -3.70 1.28
C SER A 288 9.28 -3.01 2.39
N ALA A 289 9.88 -1.87 2.10
CA ALA A 289 10.65 -1.09 3.08
C ALA A 289 10.04 0.30 3.25
N MET A 290 10.03 0.80 4.48
CA MET A 290 9.51 2.13 4.84
C MET A 290 10.57 2.87 5.65
N TRP A 291 10.88 4.10 5.25
CA TRP A 291 11.86 4.95 5.92
C TRP A 291 11.27 6.31 6.28
N PHE A 292 11.12 6.59 7.57
CA PHE A 292 10.69 7.87 8.11
C PHE A 292 11.88 8.82 8.24
N PHE A 293 11.82 9.92 7.49
CA PHE A 293 12.74 11.04 7.62
C PHE A 293 12.44 11.85 8.89
N ASN A 294 11.14 12.01 9.20
CA ASN A 294 10.62 12.63 10.40
C ASN A 294 9.18 12.15 10.65
N LYS A 295 8.49 12.74 11.63
CA LYS A 295 7.10 12.38 11.98
C LYS A 295 6.06 12.62 10.89
N HIS A 296 6.39 13.33 9.80
CA HIS A 296 5.45 13.64 8.72
C HIS A 296 5.90 13.08 7.37
N TRP A 297 7.20 12.94 7.12
CA TRP A 297 7.72 12.50 5.82
C TRP A 297 8.32 11.10 5.92
N PHE A 298 7.92 10.22 5.01
CA PHE A 298 8.53 8.92 4.83
C PHE A 298 8.63 8.55 3.35
N ALA A 299 9.52 7.62 3.04
CA ALA A 299 9.61 6.99 1.72
C ALA A 299 9.29 5.50 1.82
N THR A 300 8.75 4.95 0.73
CA THR A 300 8.59 3.49 0.57
C THR A 300 9.42 2.99 -0.60
N ALA A 301 9.86 1.75 -0.49
CA ALA A 301 10.47 1.01 -1.58
C ALA A 301 9.93 -0.41 -1.57
N ASP A 302 9.23 -0.78 -2.64
CA ASP A 302 8.55 -2.04 -2.80
C ASP A 302 9.14 -2.77 -4.01
N PHE A 303 9.52 -4.03 -3.81
CA PHE A 303 10.02 -4.91 -4.84
C PHE A 303 9.19 -6.19 -4.84
N GLY A 304 8.82 -6.66 -6.03
CA GLY A 304 8.05 -7.89 -6.21
C GLY A 304 8.65 -8.77 -7.29
N VAL A 305 8.55 -10.08 -7.09
CA VAL A 305 8.87 -11.10 -8.10
C VAL A 305 7.72 -12.09 -8.18
N ALA A 306 7.28 -12.41 -9.39
CA ALA A 306 6.25 -13.41 -9.64
C ALA A 306 6.65 -14.31 -10.80
N ALA A 307 6.58 -15.62 -10.58
CA ALA A 307 6.80 -16.65 -11.59
C ALA A 307 5.47 -17.27 -12.00
N LEU A 308 5.16 -17.21 -13.30
CA LEU A 308 4.01 -17.88 -13.92
C LEU A 308 4.20 -19.39 -13.90
N VAL A 309 3.11 -20.12 -13.73
CA VAL A 309 3.08 -21.60 -13.72
C VAL A 309 1.96 -22.16 -14.59
N GLY A 310 1.99 -23.48 -14.80
CA GLY A 310 0.96 -24.21 -15.53
C GLY A 310 0.68 -23.60 -16.91
N ASP A 311 -0.61 -23.46 -17.24
CA ASP A 311 -1.04 -22.97 -18.54
C ASP A 311 -0.70 -21.49 -18.77
N ALA A 312 -0.54 -20.69 -17.70
CA ALA A 312 -0.07 -19.31 -17.84
C ALA A 312 1.38 -19.29 -18.32
N ARG A 313 2.25 -20.11 -17.72
CA ARG A 313 3.66 -20.23 -18.13
C ARG A 313 3.83 -20.69 -19.58
N ASN A 314 2.99 -21.63 -20.00
CA ASN A 314 3.08 -22.28 -21.32
C ASN A 314 2.40 -21.51 -22.44
N SER A 315 1.82 -20.34 -22.13
CA SER A 315 1.10 -19.54 -23.10
C SER A 315 2.01 -18.97 -24.19
N PRO A 316 1.59 -19.00 -25.47
CA PRO A 316 2.33 -18.38 -26.58
C PRO A 316 2.55 -16.87 -26.42
N VAL A 317 1.69 -16.19 -25.63
CA VAL A 317 1.84 -14.75 -25.39
C VAL A 317 2.83 -14.41 -24.27
N VAL A 318 3.37 -15.40 -23.56
CA VAL A 318 4.36 -15.19 -22.50
C VAL A 318 5.77 -15.23 -23.07
N GLN A 319 6.50 -14.13 -22.90
CA GLN A 319 7.88 -13.95 -23.34
C GLN A 319 8.87 -14.27 -22.20
N ARG A 320 8.50 -13.97 -20.95
CA ARG A 320 9.27 -14.28 -19.75
C ARG A 320 8.38 -14.87 -18.68
N THR A 321 8.77 -16.02 -18.13
CA THR A 321 7.99 -16.70 -17.10
C THR A 321 8.08 -16.03 -15.73
N THR A 322 9.12 -15.20 -15.51
CA THR A 322 9.35 -14.50 -14.26
C THR A 322 9.35 -12.99 -14.50
N ASN A 323 8.49 -12.29 -13.79
CA ASN A 323 8.39 -10.85 -13.83
C ASN A 323 8.88 -10.24 -12.53
N LEU A 324 9.49 -9.07 -12.65
CA LEU A 324 9.91 -8.23 -11.53
C LEU A 324 9.03 -6.98 -11.52
N THR A 325 8.91 -6.36 -10.37
CA THR A 325 8.29 -5.03 -10.24
C THR A 325 8.99 -4.27 -9.14
N GLY A 326 9.13 -2.96 -9.35
CA GLY A 326 9.60 -2.02 -8.33
C GLY A 326 8.62 -0.86 -8.22
N ASP A 327 8.45 -0.36 -7.01
CA ASP A 327 7.78 0.90 -6.71
C ASP A 327 8.59 1.66 -5.66
N VAL A 328 8.69 2.97 -5.83
CA VAL A 328 9.27 3.87 -4.83
C VAL A 328 8.33 5.06 -4.65
N SER A 329 8.13 5.48 -3.41
CA SER A 329 7.28 6.63 -3.12
C SER A 329 7.86 7.54 -2.05
N VAL A 330 7.46 8.81 -2.09
CA VAL A 330 7.68 9.78 -1.00
C VAL A 330 6.34 10.32 -0.58
N VAL A 331 6.05 10.20 0.71
CA VAL A 331 4.71 10.40 1.27
C VAL A 331 4.77 11.33 2.48
N TYR A 332 3.83 12.25 2.53
CA TYR A 332 3.53 13.10 3.67
C TYR A 332 2.33 12.53 4.44
N GLN A 333 2.48 12.31 5.74
CA GLN A 333 1.40 12.00 6.66
C GLN A 333 1.03 13.22 7.51
N PHE A 334 -0.27 13.50 7.57
CA PHE A 334 -0.86 14.60 8.33
C PHE A 334 -1.00 14.24 9.80
#